data_AF-A0A6V7L0T0-F1
#
_entry.id   AF-A0A6V7L0T0-F1
#
_cell.length_a   1.000
_cell.length_b   1.000
_cell.length_c   1.000
_cell.angle_alpha   90.00
_cell.angle_beta   90.00
_cell.angle_gamma   90.00
#
_symmetry.space_group_name_H-M   'P 1'
#
loop_
_entity.id
_entity.type
_entity.pdbx_description
1 polymer ?
#
loop_
_entity_poly.entity_id
_entity_poly.type
_entity_poly.pdbx_seq_one_letter_code
_entity_poly.pdbx_strand_id
1 'polypeptide(L)' 'LFHKAIMMSGSATMTLMKNPLSPKEAAFKLAKLLGSDITDPQKLVEYLRTVDVNQLIAVQQQVLSPQ' A
#
# COMPACT_ATOMS: atom_id res chain seq x y z
N LEU A 1 -11.74 24.54 3.90
CA LEU A 1 -10.80 24.34 2.77
C LEU A 1 -11.50 24.44 1.41
N PHE A 2 -12.73 23.95 1.25
CA PHE A 2 -13.50 24.10 0.01
C PHE A 2 -14.97 24.46 0.30
N HIS A 3 -15.68 24.99 -0.70
CA HIS A 3 -17.09 25.42 -0.57
C HIS A 3 -18.08 24.42 -1.20
N LYS A 4 -17.65 23.65 -2.20
CA LYS A 4 -18.44 22.66 -2.94
C LYS A 4 -17.56 21.51 -3.38
N ALA A 5 -18.12 20.30 -3.47
CA ALA A 5 -17.48 19.12 -4.04
C ALA A 5 -18.50 18.33 -4.85
N ILE A 6 -18.10 17.84 -6.03
CA ILE A 6 -18.89 16.94 -6.87
C ILE A 6 -18.11 15.65 -7.00
N MET A 7 -18.66 14.54 -6.49
CA MET A 7 -18.08 13.21 -6.65
C MET A 7 -18.80 12.51 -7.81
N MET A 8 -18.07 12.18 -8.87
CA MET A 8 -18.61 11.45 -10.03
C MET A 8 -18.13 10.01 -9.98
N SER A 9 -19.09 9.07 -10.02
CA SER A 9 -18.84 7.62 -10.08
C SER A 9 -17.90 7.09 -8.98
N GLY A 10 -17.95 7.69 -7.78
CA GLY A 10 -17.17 7.28 -6.63
C GLY A 10 -17.80 7.74 -5.33
N SER A 11 -17.70 6.92 -4.29
CA SER A 11 -18.14 7.22 -2.93
C SER A 11 -17.11 6.71 -1.94
N ALA A 12 -16.98 7.38 -0.79
CA ALA A 12 -16.14 6.92 0.31
C ALA A 12 -16.56 5.53 0.85
N THR A 13 -17.82 5.14 0.66
CA THR A 13 -18.36 3.86 1.13
C THR A 13 -18.28 2.74 0.09
N MET A 14 -17.80 3.02 -1.12
CA MET A 14 -17.72 2.02 -2.19
C MET A 14 -16.78 0.88 -1.79
N THR A 15 -17.22 -0.37 -1.99
CA THR A 15 -16.46 -1.57 -1.58
C THR A 15 -15.08 -1.65 -2.22
N LEU A 16 -14.92 -1.19 -3.47
CA LEU A 16 -13.61 -1.16 -4.16
C LEU A 16 -12.60 -0.20 -3.53
N MET A 17 -13.06 0.76 -2.71
CA MET A 17 -12.18 1.66 -1.96
C MET A 17 -11.68 1.02 -0.65
N LYS A 18 -12.25 -0.13 -0.26
CA LYS A 18 -11.79 -0.87 0.92
C LYS A 18 -10.55 -1.65 0.54
N ASN A 19 -9.45 -1.42 1.25
CA ASN A 19 -8.26 -2.22 1.09
C ASN A 19 -8.53 -3.63 1.65
N PRO A 20 -8.26 -4.72 0.89
CA PRO A 20 -8.54 -6.08 1.34
C PRO A 20 -7.63 -6.53 2.49
N LEU A 21 -6.47 -5.90 2.65
CA LEU A 21 -5.53 -6.11 3.74
C LEU A 21 -5.53 -4.89 4.67
N SER A 22 -5.19 -5.09 5.94
CA SER A 22 -4.81 -3.93 6.76
C SER A 22 -3.58 -3.24 6.15
N PRO A 23 -3.45 -1.91 6.25
CA PRO A 23 -2.28 -1.20 5.71
C PRO A 23 -0.95 -1.75 6.26
N LYS A 24 -0.96 -2.24 7.51
CA LYS A 24 0.19 -2.86 8.15
C LYS A 24 0.58 -4.16 7.45
N GLU A 25 -0.36 -5.09 7.28
CA GLU A 25 -0.10 -6.37 6.59
C GLU A 25 0.38 -6.17 5.16
N ALA A 26 -0.21 -5.20 4.43
CA ALA A 26 0.21 -4.85 3.08
C ALA A 26 1.67 -4.36 3.05
N ALA A 27 2.09 -3.53 4.01
CA ALA A 27 3.46 -3.04 4.10
C ALA A 27 4.47 -4.15 4.39
N PHE A 28 4.15 -5.08 5.31
CA PHE A 28 5.03 -6.22 5.60
C PHE A 28 5.08 -7.22 4.43
N LYS A 29 3.95 -7.46 3.73
CA LYS A 29 3.91 -8.27 2.51
C LYS A 29 4.79 -7.65 1.42
N LEU A 30 4.73 -6.33 1.27
CA LEU A 30 5.55 -5.60 0.30
C LEU A 30 7.04 -5.76 0.60
N ALA A 31 7.47 -5.62 1.86
CA ALA A 31 8.87 -5.84 2.24
C ALA A 31 9.32 -7.29 2.00
N LYS A 32 8.47 -8.28 2.30
CA LYS A 32 8.77 -9.68 2.00
C LYS A 32 8.97 -9.94 0.51
N LEU A 33 8.14 -9.32 -0.35
CA LEU A 33 8.29 -9.42 -1.81
C LEU A 33 9.58 -8.77 -2.32
N LEU A 34 10.12 -7.78 -1.61
CA LEU A 34 11.42 -7.16 -1.89
C LEU A 34 12.60 -7.94 -1.26
N GLY A 35 12.34 -9.07 -0.61
CA GLY A 35 13.36 -9.92 0.00
C GLY A 35 13.79 -9.50 1.41
N SER A 36 12.99 -8.69 2.11
CA SER A 36 13.28 -8.21 3.46
C SER A 36 12.29 -8.75 4.49
N ASP A 37 12.79 -9.36 5.58
CA ASP A 37 11.97 -9.91 6.67
C ASP A 37 12.06 -9.06 7.94
N ILE A 38 11.87 -7.75 7.78
CA ILE A 38 11.86 -6.81 8.88
C ILE A 38 10.56 -6.96 9.67
N THR A 39 10.67 -7.09 11.00
CA THR A 39 9.54 -7.20 11.92
C THR A 39 9.21 -5.88 12.62
N ASP A 40 10.18 -4.97 12.69
CA ASP A 40 10.03 -3.66 13.32
C ASP A 40 9.43 -2.62 12.35
N PRO A 41 8.31 -1.95 12.69
CA PRO A 41 7.67 -0.98 11.81
C PRO A 41 8.52 0.24 11.45
N GLN A 42 9.39 0.71 12.36
CA GLN A 42 10.23 1.89 12.08
C GLN A 42 11.33 1.53 11.08
N LYS A 43 12.03 0.41 11.32
CA LYS A 43 13.03 -0.12 10.38
C LYS A 43 12.43 -0.45 9.02
N LEU A 44 11.18 -0.91 8.98
CA LEU A 44 10.47 -1.16 7.74
C LEU A 44 10.31 0.13 6.93
N VAL A 45 9.89 1.22 7.56
CA VAL A 45 9.73 2.52 6.89
C VAL A 45 11.07 3.06 6.41
N GLU A 46 12.13 2.93 7.20
CA GLU A 46 13.49 3.32 6.80
C GLU A 46 13.96 2.52 5.58
N TYR A 47 13.76 1.20 5.59
CA TYR A 47 14.08 0.34 4.46
C TYR A 47 13.29 0.73 3.20
N LEU A 48 11.96 0.90 3.29
CA LEU A 48 11.14 1.23 2.12
C LEU A 48 11.52 2.59 1.49
N ARG A 49 12.11 3.51 2.26
CA ARG A 49 12.62 4.79 1.74
C ARG A 49 13.94 4.67 0.98
N THR A 50 14.70 3.60 1.18
CA THR A 50 15.97 3.36 0.46
C THR A 50 15.80 2.52 -0.80
N VAL A 51 14.68 1.81 -0.93
CA VAL A 51 14.36 0.98 -2.11
C VAL A 51 14.12 1.87 -3.34
N ASP A 52 14.67 1.46 -4.48
CA ASP A 52 14.43 2.12 -5.76
C ASP A 52 12.95 2.13 -6.14
N VAL A 53 12.47 3.25 -6.68
CA VAL A 53 11.06 3.44 -7.01
C VAL A 53 10.55 2.41 -8.02
N ASN A 54 11.38 1.96 -8.97
CA ASN A 54 10.97 0.99 -9.98
C ASN A 54 10.75 -0.39 -9.35
N GLN A 55 11.55 -0.74 -8.33
CA GLN A 55 11.37 -1.98 -7.57
C GLN A 55 10.05 -1.94 -6.78
N LEU A 56 9.73 -0.81 -6.15
CA LEU A 56 8.45 -0.63 -5.43
C LEU A 56 7.25 -0.79 -6.38
N ILE A 57 7.30 -0.18 -7.57
CA ILE A 57 6.23 -0.28 -8.57
C ILE A 57 6.07 -1.73 -9.04
N ALA A 58 7.16 -2.45 -9.29
CA ALA A 58 7.13 -3.82 -9.78
C ALA A 58 6.45 -4.80 -8.81
N VAL A 59 6.60 -4.58 -7.49
CA VAL A 59 5.99 -5.45 -6.48
C VAL A 59 4.58 -5.01 -6.03
N GLN A 60 4.20 -3.75 -6.26
CA GLN A 60 2.92 -3.20 -5.78
C GLN A 60 1.70 -4.01 -6.23
N GLN A 61 1.66 -4.44 -7.49
CA GLN A 61 0.52 -5.20 -8.04
C GLN A 61 0.32 -6.54 -7.32
N GLN A 62 1.42 -7.16 -6.87
CA GLN A 62 1.41 -8.46 -6.19
C GLN A 62 0.93 -8.37 -4.73
N VAL A 63 1.00 -7.17 -4.13
CA VAL A 63 0.45 -6.92 -2.80
C VAL A 63 -1.08 -6.90 -2.86
N LEU A 64 -1.63 -6.28 -3.90
CA LEU A 64 -3.07 -6.03 -4.10
C LEU A 64 -3.83 -7.22 -4.68
N SER A 65 -3.15 -8.17 -5.34
CA SER A 65 -3.79 -9.39 -5.82
C SER A 65 -4.19 -10.29 -4.64
N PRO A 66 -5.47 -10.74 -4.58
CA PRO A 66 -5.85 -11.88 -3.75
C PRO A 66 -5.06 -13.10 -4.24
N GLN A 67 -4.38 -13.81 -3.34
CA GLN A 67 -3.94 -15.17 -3.62
C GLN A 67 -5.13 -16.11 -3.47
#